data_AF-A0A087SAK9-F1
#
_entry.id   AF-A0A087SAK9-F1
#
_cell.length_a   1.000
_cell.length_b   1.000
_cell.length_c   1.000
_cell.angle_alpha   90.00
_cell.angle_beta   90.00
_cell.angle_gamma   90.00
#
_symmetry.space_group_name_H-M   'P 1'
#
loop_
_entity.id
_entity.type
_entity.pdbx_description
1 polymer ?
#
loop_
_entity_poly.entity_id
_entity_poly.type
_entity_poly.pdbx_seq_one_letter_code
_entity_poly.pdbx_strand_id
1 'polypeptide(L)'
;MLTLPEPLLLRLVCFLSPDDTLSLAQTCRHLARLAGEDLVWRRHFLYRWPDAGMQDEGATPAWKARYMARDRAGVAAVSATGLDPALGPLYRHMADWNAEEGMGGRLGRAFFAGYNAANADELMLRFGVRL
;
A
#
# COMPACT_ATOMS: atom_id res chain seq x y z
N MET A 1 -25.54 -3.15 8.14
CA MET A 1 -24.59 -2.02 8.26
C MET A 1 -23.25 -2.60 8.67
N LEU A 2 -22.21 -2.49 7.82
CA LEU A 2 -20.86 -2.92 8.18
C LEU A 2 -20.24 -1.89 9.13
N THR A 3 -20.59 -1.94 10.41
CA THR A 3 -19.94 -1.11 11.43
C THR A 3 -18.65 -1.78 11.85
N LEU A 4 -17.63 -1.73 10.98
CA LEU A 4 -16.28 -2.08 11.40
C LEU A 4 -15.73 -0.94 12.29
N PRO A 5 -15.05 -1.26 13.40
CA PRO A 5 -14.27 -0.29 14.15
C PRO A 5 -13.26 0.44 13.26
N GLU A 6 -13.13 1.75 13.46
CA GLU A 6 -12.21 2.59 12.69
C GLU A 6 -10.75 2.10 12.66
N PRO A 7 -10.16 1.59 13.77
CA PRO A 7 -8.81 1.05 13.73
C PRO A 7 -8.65 -0.16 12.80
N LEU A 8 -9.71 -0.96 12.66
CA LEU A 8 -9.71 -2.11 11.74
C LEU A 8 -9.84 -1.65 10.30
N LEU A 9 -10.69 -0.66 10.02
CA LEU A 9 -10.76 -0.04 8.69
C LEU A 9 -9.42 0.56 8.30
N LEU A 10 -8.78 1.33 9.18
CA LEU A 10 -7.45 1.90 8.93
C LEU A 10 -6.42 0.80 8.62
N ARG A 11 -6.48 -0.32 9.35
CA ARG A 11 -5.58 -1.47 9.12
C ARG A 11 -5.85 -2.14 7.77
N LEU A 12 -7.12 -2.24 7.35
CA LEU A 12 -7.48 -2.74 6.01
C LEU A 12 -6.96 -1.80 4.91
N VAL A 13 -7.14 -0.49 5.07
CA VAL A 13 -6.61 0.51 4.13
C VAL A 13 -5.09 0.40 3.99
N CYS A 14 -4.37 0.11 5.07
CA CYS A 14 -2.92 -0.13 5.03
C CYS A 14 -2.51 -1.33 4.14
N PHE A 15 -3.40 -2.29 3.87
CA PHE A 15 -3.08 -3.44 3.03
C PHE A 15 -3.33 -3.21 1.54
N LEU A 16 -4.05 -2.16 1.18
CA LEU A 16 -4.35 -1.84 -0.21
C LEU A 16 -3.08 -1.44 -0.99
N SER A 17 -3.16 -1.53 -2.32
CA SER A 17 -2.17 -0.86 -3.17
C SER A 17 -2.35 0.67 -3.08
N PRO A 18 -1.35 1.47 -3.48
CA PRO A 18 -1.49 2.92 -3.56
C PRO A 18 -2.67 3.35 -4.46
N ASP A 19 -2.88 2.69 -5.60
CA ASP A 19 -3.97 2.99 -6.54
C ASP A 19 -5.34 2.62 -5.97
N ASP A 20 -5.45 1.48 -5.29
CA ASP A 20 -6.68 1.08 -4.60
C ASP A 20 -6.98 2.01 -3.43
N THR A 21 -5.95 2.50 -2.74
CA THR A 21 -6.10 3.49 -1.66
C THR A 21 -6.68 4.79 -2.21
N LEU A 22 -6.22 5.24 -3.38
CA LEU A 22 -6.73 6.45 -4.04
C LEU A 22 -8.16 6.24 -4.56
N SER A 23 -8.47 5.06 -5.11
CA SER A 23 -9.82 4.72 -5.58
C SER A 23 -10.81 4.62 -4.43
N LEU A 24 -10.40 3.99 -3.32
CA LEU A 24 -11.18 3.92 -2.08
C LEU A 24 -11.51 5.32 -1.54
N ALA A 25 -10.55 6.26 -1.61
CA ALA A 25 -10.74 7.62 -1.13
C ALA A 25 -11.86 8.38 -1.88
N GLN A 26 -12.25 7.94 -3.08
CA GLN A 26 -13.30 8.58 -3.87
C GLN A 26 -14.72 8.10 -3.52
N THR A 27 -14.84 7.06 -2.69
CA THR A 27 -16.14 6.43 -2.37
C THR A 27 -16.97 7.24 -1.38
N CYS A 28 -16.37 7.67 -0.26
CA CYS A 28 -17.04 8.48 0.76
C CYS A 28 -16.04 9.27 1.62
N ARG A 29 -16.52 10.30 2.33
CA ARG A 29 -15.65 11.18 3.15
C ARG A 29 -14.92 10.45 4.28
N HIS A 30 -15.53 9.43 4.87
CA HIS A 30 -14.91 8.65 5.94
C HIS A 30 -13.70 7.86 5.41
N LEU A 31 -13.89 7.17 4.27
CA LEU A 31 -12.82 6.42 3.61
C LEU A 31 -11.76 7.35 3.01
N ALA A 32 -12.14 8.53 2.53
CA ALA A 32 -11.21 9.56 2.10
C ALA A 32 -10.27 10.01 3.24
N ARG A 33 -10.81 10.18 4.45
CA ARG A 33 -10.00 10.52 5.63
C ARG A 33 -9.05 9.39 5.99
N LEU A 34 -9.53 8.16 6.09
CA LEU A 34 -8.69 7.00 6.41
C LEU A 34 -7.60 6.76 5.38
N ALA A 35 -7.92 6.89 4.09
CA ALA A 35 -6.95 6.81 3.00
C ALA A 35 -5.96 7.99 2.97
N GLY A 36 -6.22 9.05 3.72
CA GLY A 36 -5.31 10.19 3.89
C GLY A 36 -4.35 10.06 5.07
N GLU A 37 -4.57 9.10 5.97
CA GLU A 37 -3.79 8.94 7.20
C GLU A 37 -2.30 8.68 6.92
N ASP A 38 -1.44 9.32 7.70
CA ASP A 38 0.02 9.25 7.52
C ASP A 38 0.56 7.83 7.64
N LEU A 39 -0.04 7.01 8.50
CA LEU A 39 0.34 5.60 8.67
C LEU A 39 0.19 4.80 7.37
N VAL A 40 -0.83 5.10 6.56
CA VAL A 40 -1.08 4.43 5.28
C VAL A 40 0.05 4.74 4.31
N TRP A 41 0.37 6.03 4.14
CA TRP A 41 1.37 6.46 3.17
C TRP A 41 2.80 6.21 3.62
N ARG A 42 3.07 6.23 4.94
CA ARG A 42 4.33 5.78 5.52
C ARG A 42 4.59 4.32 5.18
N ARG A 43 3.58 3.47 5.34
CA ARG A 43 3.67 2.06 4.98
C ARG A 43 3.92 1.87 3.48
N HIS A 44 3.16 2.55 2.62
CA HIS A 44 3.36 2.48 1.16
C HIS A 44 4.77 2.90 0.76
N PHE A 45 5.28 3.96 1.38
CA PHE A 45 6.63 4.46 1.13
C PHE A 45 7.71 3.46 1.53
N LEU A 46 7.69 3.00 2.78
CA LEU A 46 8.69 2.06 3.31
C LEU A 46 8.65 0.71 2.61
N TYR A 47 7.46 0.27 2.18
CA TYR A 47 7.32 -0.97 1.43
C TYR A 47 7.94 -0.87 0.03
N ARG A 48 7.76 0.26 -0.66
CA ARG A 48 8.28 0.47 -2.02
C ARG A 48 9.76 0.82 -2.07
N TRP A 49 10.25 1.52 -1.05
CA TRP A 49 11.65 1.96 -0.95
C TRP A 49 12.25 1.58 0.42
N PRO A 50 12.56 0.30 0.65
CA PRO A 50 13.08 -0.18 1.94
C PRO A 50 14.42 0.47 2.32
N ASP A 51 15.24 0.81 1.32
CA ASP A 51 16.58 1.41 1.52
C ASP A 51 16.55 2.92 1.78
N ALA A 52 15.37 3.57 1.68
CA ALA A 52 15.28 5.02 1.80
C ALA A 52 15.55 5.55 3.22
N GLY A 53 15.65 4.67 4.23
CA GLY A 53 15.95 5.02 5.62
C GLY A 53 14.91 5.95 6.27
N MET A 54 15.01 6.13 7.59
CA MET A 54 14.27 7.16 8.34
C MET A 54 15.02 8.50 8.37
N GLN A 55 15.99 8.72 7.48
CA GLN A 55 17.00 9.80 7.60
C GLN A 55 16.49 11.21 7.24
N ASP A 56 15.21 11.49 7.44
CA ASP A 56 14.61 12.74 6.98
C ASP A 56 13.53 13.14 7.98
N GLU A 57 13.98 13.49 9.18
CA GLU A 57 13.22 14.14 10.26
C GLU A 57 13.24 15.68 10.13
N GLY A 58 13.49 16.19 8.92
CA GLY A 58 13.34 17.61 8.61
C GLY A 58 11.87 17.91 8.30
N ALA A 59 11.30 18.89 9.00
CA ALA A 59 9.91 19.32 8.85
C ALA A 59 9.47 19.47 7.37
N THR A 60 8.67 18.53 6.84
CA THR A 60 7.74 18.59 5.67
C THR A 60 7.38 17.16 5.18
N PRO A 61 6.35 17.00 4.33
CA PRO A 61 4.90 17.07 4.55
C PRO A 61 4.30 15.73 5.05
N ALA A 62 2.96 15.67 5.24
CA ALA A 62 2.21 14.42 5.42
C ALA A 62 2.72 13.34 4.43
N TRP A 63 2.92 12.10 4.90
CA TRP A 63 3.61 11.02 4.18
C TRP A 63 3.08 10.80 2.75
N LYS A 64 1.81 11.11 2.50
CA LYS A 64 1.18 11.10 1.18
C LYS A 64 1.93 11.98 0.18
N ALA A 65 2.20 13.24 0.54
CA ALA A 65 2.85 14.17 -0.36
C ALA A 65 4.31 13.76 -0.63
N ARG A 66 5.00 13.20 0.37
CA ARG A 66 6.32 12.60 0.21
C ARG A 66 6.32 11.42 -0.77
N TYR A 67 5.37 10.51 -0.62
CA TYR A 67 5.15 9.40 -1.54
C TYR A 67 4.96 9.89 -2.97
N MET A 68 4.05 10.85 -3.17
CA MET A 68 3.73 11.39 -4.50
C MET A 68 4.88 12.15 -5.14
N ALA A 69 5.71 12.82 -4.35
CA ALA A 69 6.88 13.52 -4.86
C ALA A 69 7.94 12.52 -5.38
N ARG A 70 8.21 11.47 -4.59
CA ARG A 70 9.20 10.45 -4.97
C ARG A 70 8.71 9.57 -6.13
N ASP A 71 7.42 9.22 -6.18
CA ASP A 71 6.85 8.50 -7.33
C ASP A 71 7.00 9.32 -8.62
N ARG A 72 6.64 10.61 -8.59
CA ARG A 72 6.83 11.51 -9.74
C ARG A 72 8.29 11.64 -10.16
N ALA A 73 9.21 11.74 -9.20
CA ALA A 73 10.65 11.77 -9.49
C ALA A 73 11.13 10.48 -10.16
N GLY A 74 10.65 9.31 -9.71
CA GLY A 74 10.95 8.02 -10.32
C GLY A 74 10.45 7.93 -11.76
N VAL A 75 9.22 8.40 -12.03
CA VAL A 75 8.68 8.47 -13.40
C VAL A 75 9.51 9.38 -14.29
N ALA A 76 9.84 10.58 -13.79
CA ALA A 76 10.65 11.53 -14.55
C ALA A 76 12.05 10.98 -14.87
N ALA A 77 12.67 10.27 -13.93
CA ALA A 77 13.97 9.62 -14.13
C ALA A 77 13.89 8.53 -15.21
N VAL A 78 12.84 7.70 -15.22
CA VAL A 78 12.61 6.71 -16.30
C VAL A 78 12.42 7.40 -17.65
N SER A 79 11.60 8.45 -17.72
CA SER A 79 11.42 9.22 -18.96
C SER A 79 12.71 9.86 -19.48
N ALA A 80 13.64 10.24 -18.58
CA ALA A 80 14.93 10.81 -18.95
C ALA A 80 15.93 9.79 -19.52
N THR A 81 15.72 8.48 -19.31
CA THR A 81 16.57 7.41 -19.90
C THR A 81 16.31 7.15 -21.38
N GLY A 82 15.31 7.78 -21.98
CA GLY A 82 14.95 7.57 -23.39
C GLY A 82 14.17 6.27 -23.66
N LEU A 83 13.83 5.51 -22.61
CA LEU A 83 12.78 4.48 -22.66
C LEU A 83 11.44 5.14 -23.02
N ASP A 84 10.63 4.45 -23.82
CA ASP A 84 9.31 4.95 -24.22
C ASP A 84 8.50 5.34 -22.96
N PRO A 85 8.08 6.62 -22.82
CA PRO A 85 7.30 7.09 -21.69
C PRO A 85 6.00 6.30 -21.48
N ALA A 86 5.44 5.70 -22.53
CA ALA A 86 4.27 4.84 -22.46
C ALA A 86 4.53 3.53 -21.69
N LEU A 87 5.79 3.10 -21.59
CA LEU A 87 6.19 1.91 -20.83
C LEU A 87 6.44 2.22 -19.35
N GLY A 88 6.55 3.49 -18.95
CA GLY A 88 6.77 3.88 -17.55
C GLY A 88 5.72 3.33 -16.56
N PRO A 89 4.40 3.40 -16.87
CA PRO A 89 3.36 2.72 -16.09
C PRO A 89 3.54 1.20 -16.05
N LEU A 90 3.99 0.60 -17.15
CA LEU A 90 4.17 -0.85 -17.31
C LEU A 90 5.35 -1.35 -16.47
N TYR A 91 6.46 -0.61 -16.44
CA TYR A 91 7.62 -0.90 -15.58
C TYR A 91 7.30 -0.68 -14.09
N ARG A 92 6.50 0.34 -13.75
CA ARG A 92 6.01 0.51 -12.36
C ARG A 92 5.10 -0.64 -11.95
N HIS A 93 4.15 -1.02 -12.82
CA HIS A 93 3.29 -2.17 -12.58
C HIS A 93 4.11 -3.46 -12.47
N MET A 94 5.15 -3.67 -13.28
CA MET A 94 6.03 -4.83 -13.15
C MET A 94 6.84 -4.81 -11.86
N ALA A 95 7.33 -3.66 -11.41
CA ALA A 95 8.05 -3.53 -10.14
C ALA A 95 7.12 -3.76 -8.94
N ASP A 96 5.91 -3.20 -8.96
CA ASP A 96 4.91 -3.37 -7.91
C ASP A 96 4.36 -4.83 -7.92
N TRP A 97 4.15 -5.43 -9.10
CA TRP A 97 3.80 -6.85 -9.27
C TRP A 97 4.88 -7.79 -8.73
N ASN A 98 6.15 -7.53 -9.05
CA ASN A 98 7.28 -8.31 -8.52
C ASN A 98 7.44 -8.15 -7.00
N ALA A 99 6.99 -7.03 -6.43
CA ALA A 99 6.95 -6.83 -4.99
C ALA A 99 5.75 -7.53 -4.33
N GLU A 100 4.65 -7.73 -5.07
CA GLU A 100 3.39 -8.28 -4.55
C GLU A 100 3.26 -9.81 -4.75
N GLU A 101 3.81 -10.36 -5.83
CA GLU A 101 3.80 -11.80 -6.13
C GLU A 101 4.99 -12.59 -5.56
N GLY A 102 4.78 -13.89 -5.36
CA GLY A 102 5.79 -14.84 -4.89
C GLY A 102 5.95 -14.90 -3.37
N MET A 103 6.74 -15.87 -2.90
CA MET A 103 6.99 -16.11 -1.48
C MET A 103 7.63 -14.91 -0.74
N GLY A 104 8.28 -13.98 -1.47
CA GLY A 104 8.85 -12.75 -0.91
C GLY A 104 7.89 -11.55 -0.83
N GLY A 105 6.75 -11.60 -1.53
CA GLY A 105 5.80 -10.48 -1.67
C GLY A 105 4.82 -10.32 -0.51
N ARG A 106 3.87 -9.35 -0.57
CA ARG A 106 2.93 -9.08 0.55
C ARG A 106 2.12 -10.32 0.93
N LEU A 107 1.57 -11.01 -0.08
CA LEU A 107 0.77 -12.20 0.12
C LEU A 107 1.63 -13.38 0.60
N GLY A 108 2.86 -13.53 0.07
CA GLY A 108 3.82 -14.50 0.56
C GLY A 108 4.22 -14.28 2.02
N ARG A 109 4.48 -13.04 2.43
CA ARG A 109 4.80 -12.68 3.82
C ARG A 109 3.60 -12.87 4.76
N ALA A 110 2.39 -12.54 4.31
CA ALA A 110 1.17 -12.83 5.08
C ALA A 110 0.96 -14.33 5.27
N PHE A 111 1.21 -15.12 4.20
CA PHE A 111 1.20 -16.57 4.24
C PHE A 111 2.23 -17.14 5.23
N PHE A 112 3.49 -16.69 5.19
CA PHE A 112 4.52 -17.13 6.16
C PHE A 112 4.28 -16.66 7.60
N ALA A 113 3.63 -15.51 7.76
CA ALA A 113 3.24 -15.00 9.08
C ALA A 113 1.96 -15.68 9.63
N GLY A 114 1.42 -16.68 8.94
CA GLY A 114 0.27 -17.47 9.41
C GLY A 114 -1.09 -16.80 9.20
N TYR A 115 -1.16 -15.72 8.43
CA TYR A 115 -2.40 -15.02 8.05
C TYR A 115 -3.16 -15.72 6.92
N ASN A 116 -3.05 -17.04 6.83
CA ASN A 116 -3.79 -17.90 5.93
C ASN A 116 -4.85 -18.70 6.70
N ALA A 117 -6.04 -18.81 6.11
CA ALA A 117 -7.11 -19.69 6.57
C ALA A 117 -7.70 -20.39 5.34
N ALA A 118 -7.90 -21.70 5.42
CA ALA A 118 -8.41 -22.54 4.34
C ALA A 118 -9.94 -22.52 4.26
N ASN A 119 -10.63 -22.13 5.33
CA ASN A 119 -12.09 -22.05 5.39
C ASN A 119 -12.57 -21.00 6.41
N ALA A 120 -13.88 -20.72 6.38
CA ALA A 120 -14.52 -19.73 7.24
C ALA A 120 -14.42 -20.08 8.74
N ASP A 121 -14.44 -21.37 9.09
CA ASP A 121 -14.31 -21.81 10.48
C ASP A 121 -12.91 -21.52 11.03
N GLU A 122 -11.87 -21.73 10.22
CA GLU A 122 -10.48 -21.42 10.57
C GLU A 122 -10.24 -19.91 10.66
N LEU A 123 -10.93 -19.12 9.83
CA LEU A 123 -10.89 -17.67 9.87
C LEU A 123 -11.53 -17.14 11.17
N MET A 124 -12.62 -17.76 11.62
CA MET A 124 -13.26 -17.49 12.91
C MET A 124 -12.36 -17.92 14.08
N LEU A 125 -11.74 -19.10 14.00
CA LEU A 125 -10.95 -19.66 15.09
C LEU A 125 -9.62 -18.91 15.30
N ARG A 126 -8.98 -18.47 14.21
CA ARG A 126 -7.68 -17.78 14.25
C ARG A 126 -7.81 -16.27 14.44
N PHE A 127 -8.84 -15.66 13.86
CA PHE A 127 -8.94 -14.19 13.78
C PHE A 127 -10.25 -13.64 14.36
N GLY A 128 -11.18 -14.50 14.82
CA GLY A 128 -12.45 -14.07 15.42
C GLY A 128 -13.42 -13.43 14.43
N VAL A 129 -13.26 -13.67 13.13
CA VAL A 129 -14.05 -13.07 12.07
C VAL A 129 -14.95 -14.13 11.42
N ARG A 130 -16.24 -13.82 11.28
CA ARG A 130 -17.22 -14.65 10.57
C ARG A 130 -17.60 -13.95 9.26
N LEU A 131 -17.44 -14.64 8.13
CA LEU A 131 -17.90 -14.19 6.81
C LEU A 131 -19.41 -14.38 6.66
#